data_AF-A0A3L7RV77-F1
#
_entry.id   AF-A0A3L7RV77-F1
#
_cell.length_a   1.000
_cell.length_b   1.000
_cell.length_c   1.000
_cell.angle_alpha   90.00
_cell.angle_beta   90.00
_cell.angle_gamma   90.00
#
_symmetry.space_group_name_H-M   'P 1'
#
loop_
_entity.id
_entity.type
_entity.pdbx_description
1 polymer ?
#
loop_
_entity_poly.entity_id
_entity_poly.type
_entity_poly.pdbx_seq_one_letter_code
_entity_poly.pdbx_strand_id
1 'polypeptide(L)' 'MTRVRVCSAAANDYTEALCWYAERDSDVALQFEAEFEGVLAQISDAPDRHRRLTKTTGIFR' A
#
# COMPACT_ATOMS: atom_id res chain seq x y z
N MET A 1 -14.21 9.33 8.35
CA MET A 1 -12.95 9.71 7.69
C MET A 1 -11.89 10.05 8.73
N THR A 2 -10.93 9.14 8.88
CA THR A 2 -9.78 9.27 9.77
C THR A 2 -8.56 9.65 8.96
N ARG A 3 -7.73 10.57 9.46
CA ARG A 3 -6.51 10.98 8.76
C ARG A 3 -5.51 9.82 8.69
N VAL A 4 -5.25 9.32 7.48
CA VAL A 4 -4.21 8.31 7.22
C VAL A 4 -2.85 9.01 7.09
N ARG A 5 -1.81 8.37 7.65
CA ARG A 5 -0.41 8.82 7.50
C ARG A 5 0.42 7.63 7.02
N VAL A 6 1.15 7.84 5.93
CA VAL A 6 2.13 6.88 5.41
C VAL A 6 3.47 7.21 6.07
N CYS A 7 4.15 6.20 6.64
CA CYS A 7 5.49 6.40 7.19
C CYS A 7 6.53 6.53 6.07
N SER A 8 7.69 7.12 6.38
CA SER A 8 8.75 7.31 5.38
C SER A 8 9.22 6.02 4.73
N ALA A 9 9.31 4.93 5.50
CA ALA A 9 9.65 3.61 4.96
C ALA A 9 8.63 3.15 3.90
N ALA A 10 7.33 3.21 4.21
CA ALA A 10 6.29 2.81 3.28
C ALA A 10 6.19 3.73 2.05
N ALA A 11 6.52 5.02 2.20
CA ALA A 11 6.58 5.96 1.08
C ALA A 11 7.75 5.64 0.13
N ASN A 12 8.89 5.20 0.68
CA ASN A 12 10.03 4.73 -0.12
C ASN A 12 9.66 3.44 -0.85
N ASP A 13 9.07 2.46 -0.15
CA ASP A 13 8.64 1.19 -0.74
C ASP A 13 7.62 1.42 -1.88
N TYR A 14 6.67 2.34 -1.68
CA TYR A 14 5.72 2.76 -2.72
C TYR A 14 6.44 3.32 -3.95
N THR A 15 7.40 4.22 -3.74
CA THR A 15 8.13 4.88 -4.83
C THR A 15 8.97 3.88 -5.62
N GLU A 16 9.67 2.97 -4.94
CA GLU A 16 10.46 1.92 -5.58
C GLU A 16 9.57 0.98 -6.42
N ALA A 17 8.43 0.56 -5.87
CA ALA A 17 7.48 -0.29 -6.59
C ALA A 17 6.90 0.42 -7.82
N LEU A 18 6.49 1.69 -7.69
CA LEU A 18 5.93 2.46 -8.79
C LEU A 18 6.94 2.64 -9.92
N CYS A 19 8.19 2.98 -9.61
CA CYS A 19 9.26 3.07 -10.60
C CYS A 19 9.49 1.73 -11.31
N TRP A 20 9.51 0.63 -10.55
CA TRP A 20 9.70 -0.71 -11.12
C TRP A 20 8.61 -1.07 -12.15
N TYR A 21 7.35 -0.73 -11.85
CA TYR A 21 6.24 -0.93 -12.80
C TYR A 21 6.34 0.02 -13.98
N ALA A 22 6.61 1.31 -13.76
CA ALA A 22 6.66 2.31 -14.82
C ALA A 22 7.75 2.03 -15.87
N GLU A 23 8.87 1.43 -15.46
CA GLU A 23 9.93 0.98 -16.37
C GLU A 23 9.49 -0.14 -17.33
N ARG A 24 8.47 -0.91 -16.96
CA ARG A 24 8.05 -2.13 -17.67
C ARG A 24 6.74 -1.93 -18.43
N ASP A 25 5.78 -1.27 -17.79
CA ASP A 25 4.46 -1.01 -18.33
C ASP A 25 3.82 0.18 -17.59
N SER A 26 3.56 1.27 -18.30
CA SER A 26 2.96 2.47 -17.74
C SER A 26 1.51 2.26 -17.27
N ASP A 27 0.77 1.38 -17.93
CA ASP A 27 -0.63 1.12 -17.59
C ASP A 27 -0.71 0.32 -16.29
N VAL A 28 0.24 -0.61 -16.07
CA VAL A 28 0.37 -1.34 -14.80
C VAL A 28 0.76 -0.40 -13.66
N ALA A 29 1.64 0.58 -13.92
CA ALA A 29 2.00 1.58 -12.91
C ALA A 29 0.79 2.44 -12.50
N LEU A 30 -0.03 2.86 -13.47
CA LEU A 30 -1.27 3.61 -13.22
C LEU A 30 -2.28 2.77 -12.41
N GLN A 31 -2.43 1.49 -12.74
CA GLN A 31 -3.31 0.59 -12.00
C GLN A 31 -2.82 0.41 -10.56
N PHE A 32 -1.52 0.24 -10.36
CA PHE A 32 -0.90 0.11 -9.03
C PHE A 32 -1.15 1.36 -8.16
N GLU A 33 -0.93 2.55 -8.71
CA GLU A 33 -1.21 3.81 -8.01
C GLU A 33 -2.69 3.95 -7.62
N ALA A 34 -3.60 3.63 -8.55
CA ALA A 34 -5.04 3.68 -8.28
C ALA A 34 -5.49 2.72 -7.17
N GLU A 35 -4.97 1.49 -7.16
CA GLU A 35 -5.24 0.51 -6.11
C GLU A 35 -4.68 0.96 -4.76
N PHE A 36 -3.47 1.53 -4.74
CA PHE A 36 -2.85 2.04 -3.52
C PHE A 36 -3.70 3.15 -2.88
N GLU A 37 -4.09 4.15 -3.66
CA GLU A 37 -4.98 5.23 -3.20
C GLU A 37 -6.36 4.71 -2.77
N GLY A 38 -6.92 3.74 -3.52
CA GLY A 38 -8.17 3.08 -3.18
C GLY A 38 -8.15 2.39 -1.82
N VAL A 39 -7.03 1.73 -1.47
CA VAL A 39 -6.84 1.10 -0.16
C VAL A 39 -6.69 2.16 0.94
N LEU A 40 -5.94 3.25 0.71
CA LEU A 40 -5.84 4.34 1.69
C LEU A 40 -7.20 4.98 1.99
N ALA A 41 -8.04 5.15 0.97
CA ALA A 41 -9.41 5.64 1.12
C ALA A 41 -10.26 4.67 1.97
N GLN A 42 -10.15 3.36 1.74
CA GLN A 42 -10.86 2.35 2.55
C GLN A 42 -10.40 2.33 4.01
N ILE A 43 -9.09 2.47 4.27
CA ILE A 43 -8.54 2.56 5.64
C ILE A 43 -9.01 3.85 6.33
N SER A 44 -9.07 4.97 5.61
CA SER A 44 -9.60 6.25 6.10
C SER A 44 -11.07 6.14 6.50
N ASP A 45 -11.87 5.40 5.72
CA ASP A 45 -13.31 5.24 5.95
C ASP A 45 -13.62 4.25 7.07
N ALA A 46 -12.90 3.12 7.11
CA ALA A 46 -13.12 2.03 8.07
C ALA A 46 -11.80 1.54 8.73
N PRO A 47 -11.17 2.35 9.61
CA PRO A 47 -9.86 2.05 10.17
C PRO A 47 -9.79 0.75 10.99
N ASP A 48 -10.90 0.37 11.64
CA ASP A 48 -10.97 -0.87 12.43
C ASP A 48 -11.02 -2.14 11.56
N ARG A 49 -11.40 -2.05 10.28
CA ARG A 49 -11.49 -3.19 9.36
C ARG A 49 -10.14 -3.87 9.14
N HIS A 50 -9.05 -3.11 9.22
CA HIS A 50 -7.69 -3.57 8.95
C HIS A 50 -6.83 -3.70 10.22
N ARG A 51 -7.44 -3.55 11.41
CA ARG A 51 -6.77 -3.48 12.72
C ARG A 51 -6.06 -4.77 13.16
N ARG A 52 -6.18 -5.87 12.41
CA ARG A 52 -5.58 -7.16 12.77
C ARG A 52 -4.95 -7.87 11.58
N LEU A 53 -3.82 -7.37 11.12
CA LEU A 53 -2.74 -8.22 10.61
C LEU A 53 -1.76 -8.43 11.76
N THR A 54 -2.12 -9.29 12.73
CA THR A 54 -1.12 -9.84 13.63
C THR A 54 -0.10 -10.53 12.74
N LYS A 55 1.17 -10.08 12.80
CA LYS A 55 2.33 -10.70 12.16
C LYS A 55 2.06 -12.20 12.02
N THR A 56 1.89 -12.70 10.81
CA THR A 56 2.01 -14.12 10.55
C THR A 56 3.44 -14.45 10.95
N THR A 57 3.60 -14.92 12.19
CA THR A 57 4.85 -15.40 12.74
C THR A 57 5.48 -16.30 11.70
N GLY A 58 6.72 -15.97 11.33
CA GLY A 58 7.44 -16.65 10.27
C GLY A 58 7.32 -18.16 10.40
N ILE A 59 6.80 -18.79 9.36
CA ILE A 59 7.11 -20.18 9.04
C ILE A 59 8.14 -20.10 7.92
N PHE A 60 9.40 -19.88 8.31
CA PHE A 60 10.54 -20.29 7.50
C PHE A 60 11.41 -21.17 8.39
N ARG A 61 11.26 -22.48 8.13
CA ARG A 61 12.03 -23.65 8.59
C ARG A 61 12.29 -23.82 10.09
#